data_AF-A0A377AE55-F1
#
_entry.id   AF-A0A377AE55-F1
#
_cell.length_a   1.000
_cell.length_b   1.000
_cell.length_c   1.000
_cell.angle_alpha   90.00
_cell.angle_beta   90.00
_cell.angle_gamma   90.00
#
_symmetry.space_group_name_H-M   'P 1'
#
loop_
_entity.id
_entity.type
_entity.pdbx_description
1 polymer ?
#
loop_
_entity_poly.entity_id
_entity_poly.type
_entity_poly.pdbx_seq_one_letter_code
_entity_poly.pdbx_strand_id
1 'polypeptide(L)'
;MFVFIFVIGVLHQLVTPIQWVMMSDTVDYGEWCNGKRLTGISFAGTLFVLKLGLVFGGALIGWMLAYGGYDAAEKAQNSATISIIIALFTIVPAICYLLSAIIAKRYYSLTTHNLKTVMEQLAQGKRRCQQQFTSQEVQN
;
A
#
# COMPACT_ATOMS: atom_id res chain seq x y z
N MET A 1 4.94 -14.83 -26.95
CA MET A 1 4.87 -15.15 -25.51
C MET A 1 5.74 -14.21 -24.67
N PHE A 2 7.07 -14.13 -24.89
CA PHE A 2 7.96 -13.27 -24.10
C PHE A 2 7.63 -11.77 -24.12
N VAL A 3 7.30 -11.22 -25.30
CA VAL A 3 6.92 -9.80 -25.42
C VAL A 3 5.67 -9.47 -24.59
N PHE A 4 4.68 -10.37 -24.58
CA PHE A 4 3.45 -10.19 -23.81
C PHE A 4 3.71 -10.21 -22.29
N ILE A 5 4.52 -11.18 -21.82
CA ILE A 5 4.94 -11.25 -20.42
C ILE A 5 5.74 -10.00 -20.02
N PHE A 6 6.62 -9.52 -20.90
CA PHE A 6 7.39 -8.30 -20.66
C PHE A 6 6.49 -7.08 -20.49
N VAL A 7 5.53 -6.87 -21.40
CA VAL A 7 4.59 -5.73 -21.32
C VAL A 7 3.77 -5.78 -20.02
N ILE A 8 3.22 -6.95 -19.67
CA ILE A 8 2.46 -7.11 -18.42
C ILE A 8 3.35 -6.85 -17.20
N GLY A 9 4.57 -7.39 -17.20
CA GLY A 9 5.53 -7.20 -16.11
C GLY A 9 5.86 -5.72 -15.89
N VAL A 10 6.10 -4.97 -16.96
CA VAL A 10 6.36 -3.52 -16.88
C VAL A 10 5.14 -2.79 -16.29
N LEU A 11 3.94 -3.03 -16.81
CA LEU A 11 2.72 -2.37 -16.34
C LEU A 11 2.43 -2.66 -14.86
N HIS A 12 2.67 -3.90 -14.42
CA HIS A 12 2.47 -4.30 -13.02
C HIS A 12 3.47 -3.62 -12.08
N GLN A 13 4.75 -3.53 -12.48
CA GLN A 13 5.81 -2.95 -11.65
C GLN A 13 5.80 -1.43 -11.56
N LEU A 14 5.14 -0.72 -12.50
CA LEU A 14 4.99 0.74 -12.45
C LEU A 14 4.20 1.22 -11.22
N VAL A 15 3.38 0.36 -10.60
CA VAL A 15 2.57 0.71 -9.43
C VAL A 15 3.44 0.82 -8.17
N THR A 16 4.52 0.04 -8.06
CA THR A 16 5.40 0.01 -6.88
C THR A 16 6.04 1.37 -6.54
N PRO A 17 6.68 2.12 -7.47
CA PRO A 17 7.26 3.41 -7.14
C PRO A 17 6.20 4.44 -6.72
N ILE A 18 5.01 4.40 -7.32
CA ILE A 18 3.90 5.31 -6.97
C ILE A 18 3.50 5.11 -5.50
N GLN A 19 3.42 3.85 -5.04
CA GLN A 19 3.10 3.55 -3.65
C GLN A 19 4.12 4.14 -2.65
N TRP A 20 5.41 4.08 -2.97
CA TRP A 20 6.47 4.66 -2.12
C TRP A 20 6.48 6.19 -2.14
N VAL A 21 6.15 6.81 -3.27
CA VAL A 21 5.98 8.27 -3.36
C VAL A 21 4.81 8.72 -2.50
N MET A 22 3.63 8.08 -2.64
CA MET A 22 2.46 8.39 -1.82
C MET A 22 2.75 8.24 -0.32
N MET A 23 3.60 7.29 0.06
CA MET A 23 4.06 7.13 1.43
C MET A 23 4.95 8.30 1.88
N SER A 24 5.91 8.74 1.06
CA SER A 24 6.72 9.93 1.36
C SER A 24 5.85 11.17 1.53
N ASP A 25 4.85 11.35 0.65
CA ASP A 25 3.90 12.47 0.71
C ASP A 25 3.15 12.52 2.04
N THR A 26 2.75 11.36 2.57
CA THR A 26 2.10 11.28 3.89
C THR A 26 3.04 11.62 5.04
N VAL A 27 4.33 11.31 4.92
CA VAL A 27 5.34 11.64 5.92
C VAL A 27 5.56 13.15 5.96
N ASP A 28 5.66 13.79 4.80
CA ASP A 28 5.83 15.24 4.69
C ASP A 28 4.57 15.98 5.18
N TYR A 29 3.38 15.50 4.83
CA TYR A 29 2.12 16.01 5.39
C TYR A 29 2.04 15.86 6.92
N GLY A 30 2.50 14.72 7.45
CA GLY A 30 2.60 14.47 8.88
C GLY A 30 3.56 15.42 9.59
N GLU A 31 4.68 15.76 8.96
CA GLU A 31 5.62 16.77 9.46
C GLU A 31 5.00 18.16 9.48
N TRP A 32 4.26 18.54 8.44
CA TRP A 32 3.56 19.83 8.39
C TRP A 32 2.51 19.97 9.50
N CYS A 33 1.78 18.89 9.79
CA CYS A 33 0.78 18.86 10.86
C CYS A 33 1.41 18.88 12.26
N ASN A 34 2.38 17.99 12.52
CA ASN A 34 2.87 17.69 13.88
C ASN A 34 4.21 18.35 14.22
N GLY A 35 4.88 18.96 13.24
CA GLY A 35 6.16 19.63 13.41
C GLY A 35 7.37 18.71 13.62
N LYS A 36 7.18 17.38 13.58
CA LYS A 36 8.25 16.39 13.69
C LYS A 36 8.23 15.46 12.49
N ARG A 37 9.41 15.22 11.90
CA ARG A 37 9.57 14.28 10.80
C ARG A 37 9.74 12.85 11.34
N LEU A 38 8.74 12.00 11.11
CA LEU A 38 8.67 10.63 11.66
C LEU A 38 8.95 9.55 10.59
N THR A 39 9.83 9.85 9.63
CA THR A 39 10.12 8.98 8.48
C THR A 39 10.48 7.55 8.90
N GLY A 40 11.36 7.38 9.89
CA GLY A 40 11.79 6.04 10.33
C GLY A 40 10.65 5.16 10.84
N ILE A 41 9.75 5.74 11.66
CA ILE A 41 8.60 5.00 12.22
C ILE A 41 7.59 4.67 11.12
N SER A 42 7.32 5.60 10.20
CA SER A 42 6.42 5.35 9.07
C SER A 42 6.94 4.20 8.18
N PHE A 43 8.22 4.23 7.79
CA PHE A 43 8.86 3.18 6.98
C PHE A 43 8.88 1.83 7.70
N ALA A 44 9.26 1.80 8.98
CA ALA A 44 9.24 0.59 9.77
C ALA A 44 7.82 0.00 9.89
N GLY A 45 6.81 0.82 10.13
CA GLY A 45 5.41 0.41 10.21
C GLY A 45 4.91 -0.24 8.92
N THR A 46 5.17 0.39 7.76
CA THR A 46 4.79 -0.18 6.46
C THR A 46 5.47 -1.52 6.20
N LEU A 47 6.78 -1.63 6.46
CA LEU A 47 7.52 -2.88 6.26
C LEU A 47 7.09 -3.98 7.22
N PHE A 48 6.71 -3.62 8.45
CA PHE A 48 6.14 -4.55 9.42
C PHE A 48 4.81 -5.11 8.93
N VAL A 49 3.89 -4.25 8.48
CA VAL A 49 2.59 -4.68 7.91
C VAL A 49 2.79 -5.53 6.66
N LEU A 50 3.77 -5.20 5.80
CA LEU A 50 4.12 -6.02 4.64
C LEU A 50 4.54 -7.45 5.06
N LYS A 51 5.42 -7.57 6.05
CA LYS A 51 5.85 -8.87 6.59
C LYS A 51 4.67 -9.64 7.19
N LEU A 52 3.81 -8.99 7.97
CA LEU A 52 2.60 -9.62 8.49
C LEU A 52 1.70 -10.12 7.37
N GLY A 53 1.47 -9.29 6.34
CA GLY A 53 0.67 -9.67 5.16
C GLY A 53 1.22 -10.91 4.46
N LEU A 54 2.54 -11.04 4.33
CA LEU A 54 3.17 -12.23 3.77
C LEU A 54 2.94 -13.48 4.64
N VAL A 55 3.02 -13.35 5.97
CA VAL A 55 2.75 -14.46 6.90
C VAL A 55 1.29 -14.90 6.79
N PHE A 56 0.34 -13.95 6.85
CA PHE A 56 -1.09 -14.27 6.73
C PHE A 56 -1.45 -14.82 5.35
N GLY A 57 -0.88 -14.27 4.28
CA GLY A 57 -1.08 -14.76 2.92
C GLY A 57 -0.55 -16.17 2.72
N GLY A 58 0.66 -16.45 3.22
CA GLY A 58 1.25 -17.79 3.18
C GLY A 58 0.43 -18.82 3.99
N ALA A 59 -0.03 -18.44 5.19
CA ALA A 59 -0.89 -19.29 6.00
C ALA A 59 -2.23 -19.58 5.31
N LEU A 60 -2.86 -18.56 4.71
CA LEU A 60 -4.11 -18.70 3.96
C LEU A 60 -3.97 -19.69 2.79
N ILE A 61 -2.90 -19.56 2.00
CA ILE A 61 -2.59 -20.48 0.90
C ILE A 61 -2.44 -21.91 1.43
N GLY A 62 -1.70 -22.10 2.53
CA GLY A 62 -1.51 -23.40 3.17
C GLY A 62 -2.84 -24.04 3.60
N TRP A 63 -3.71 -23.28 4.26
CA TRP A 63 -5.03 -23.78 4.67
C TRP A 63 -5.93 -24.12 3.48
N MET A 64 -5.92 -23.31 2.42
CA MET A 64 -6.72 -23.59 1.23
C MET A 64 -6.23 -24.83 0.46
N LEU A 65 -4.92 -25.06 0.41
CA LEU A 65 -4.36 -26.27 -0.19
C LEU A 65 -4.67 -27.52 0.63
N ALA A 66 -4.55 -27.43 1.97
CA ALA A 66 -4.92 -28.52 2.86
C ALA A 66 -6.42 -28.87 2.76
N TYR A 67 -7.28 -27.85 2.70
CA TYR A 67 -8.72 -28.03 2.48
C TYR A 67 -9.03 -28.67 1.12
N GLY A 68 -8.28 -28.28 0.09
CA GLY A 68 -8.38 -28.86 -1.25
C GLY A 68 -7.84 -30.28 -1.39
N GLY A 69 -7.35 -30.90 -0.30
CA GLY A 69 -6.77 -32.24 -0.34
C GLY A 69 -5.51 -32.33 -1.18
N TYR A 70 -4.70 -31.26 -1.23
CA TYR A 70 -3.46 -31.23 -1.98
C TYR A 70 -2.48 -32.30 -1.47
N ASP A 71 -2.07 -33.21 -2.36
CA ASP A 71 -1.09 -34.26 -2.07
C ASP A 71 0.12 -34.13 -2.99
N ALA A 72 1.27 -33.73 -2.45
CA ALA A 72 2.49 -33.53 -3.25
C ALA A 72 3.05 -34.83 -3.88
N ALA A 73 2.63 -36.02 -3.40
CA ALA A 73 3.10 -37.30 -3.92
C ALA A 73 2.32 -37.77 -5.16
N GLU A 74 1.13 -37.23 -5.40
CA GLU A 74 0.26 -37.69 -6.48
C GLU A 74 0.63 -37.03 -7.82
N LYS A 75 0.76 -37.85 -8.88
CA LYS A 75 1.16 -37.36 -10.22
C LYS A 75 0.12 -36.45 -10.87
N ALA A 76 -1.15 -36.62 -10.52
CA ALA A 76 -2.25 -35.81 -11.01
C ALA A 76 -3.15 -35.41 -9.83
N GLN A 77 -3.31 -34.10 -9.64
CA GLN A 77 -4.15 -33.56 -8.58
C GLN A 77 -5.64 -33.63 -8.95
N ASN A 78 -6.50 -33.69 -7.94
CA ASN A 78 -7.95 -33.63 -8.13
C ASN A 78 -8.37 -32.29 -8.78
N SER A 79 -9.46 -32.32 -9.55
CA SER A 79 -10.03 -31.14 -10.21
C SER A 79 -10.38 -30.02 -9.24
N ALA A 80 -10.80 -30.38 -8.02
CA ALA A 80 -11.07 -29.44 -6.93
C ALA A 80 -9.80 -28.69 -6.48
N THR A 81 -8.69 -29.41 -6.28
CA THR A 81 -7.39 -28.84 -5.87
C THR A 81 -6.84 -27.89 -6.94
N ILE A 82 -6.93 -28.28 -8.21
CA ILE A 82 -6.50 -27.45 -9.35
C ILE A 82 -7.31 -26.15 -9.39
N SER A 83 -8.63 -26.23 -9.20
CA SER A 83 -9.50 -25.06 -9.18
C SER A 83 -9.13 -24.09 -8.05
N ILE A 84 -8.80 -24.61 -6.87
CA ILE A 84 -8.33 -23.81 -5.72
C ILE A 84 -7.00 -23.13 -6.05
N ILE A 85 -6.04 -23.84 -6.63
CA ILE A 85 -4.75 -23.26 -7.03
C ILE A 85 -4.97 -22.11 -8.02
N ILE A 86 -5.78 -22.33 -9.06
CA ILE A 86 -6.08 -21.29 -10.05
C ILE A 86 -6.73 -20.08 -9.37
N ALA A 87 -7.69 -20.28 -8.47
CA ALA A 87 -8.35 -19.21 -7.73
C ALA A 87 -7.37 -18.40 -6.84
N LEU A 88 -6.41 -19.07 -6.20
CA LEU A 88 -5.37 -18.44 -5.37
C LEU A 88 -4.42 -17.54 -6.17
N PHE A 89 -4.16 -17.85 -7.44
CA PHE A 89 -3.31 -17.02 -8.32
C PHE A 89 -4.08 -15.94 -9.08
N THR A 90 -5.42 -16.01 -9.14
CA THR A 90 -6.23 -15.12 -9.99
C THR A 90 -7.22 -14.29 -9.18
N ILE A 91 -8.25 -14.93 -8.64
CA ILE A 91 -9.38 -14.27 -7.99
C ILE A 91 -8.96 -13.64 -6.66
N VAL A 92 -8.18 -14.37 -5.85
CA VAL A 92 -7.80 -13.87 -4.52
C VAL A 92 -6.96 -12.59 -4.60
N PRO A 93 -5.87 -12.53 -5.40
CA PRO A 93 -5.12 -11.28 -5.59
C PRO A 93 -5.98 -10.17 -6.22
N ALA A 94 -6.86 -10.50 -7.16
CA ALA A 94 -7.74 -9.52 -7.80
C ALA A 94 -8.68 -8.84 -6.79
N ILE A 95 -9.28 -9.60 -5.87
CA ILE A 95 -10.13 -9.05 -4.79
C ILE A 95 -9.30 -8.16 -3.87
N CYS A 96 -8.09 -8.58 -3.48
CA CYS A 96 -7.20 -7.78 -2.64
C CYS A 96 -6.86 -6.43 -3.31
N TYR A 97 -6.48 -6.43 -4.59
CA TYR A 97 -6.19 -5.20 -5.34
C TYR A 97 -7.42 -4.30 -5.45
N LEU A 98 -8.59 -4.87 -5.72
CA LEU A 98 -9.83 -4.09 -5.81
C LEU A 98 -10.18 -3.44 -4.47
N LEU A 99 -10.04 -4.18 -3.37
CA LEU A 99 -10.28 -3.66 -2.03
C LEU A 99 -9.28 -2.53 -1.69
N SER A 100 -8.00 -2.72 -1.99
CA SER A 100 -6.98 -1.68 -1.82
C SER A 100 -7.30 -0.42 -2.62
N ALA A 101 -7.76 -0.55 -3.87
CA ALA A 101 -8.14 0.58 -4.71
C ALA A 101 -9.34 1.35 -4.14
N ILE A 102 -10.36 0.65 -3.63
CA ILE A 102 -11.54 1.27 -2.99
C ILE A 102 -11.13 2.03 -1.72
N ILE A 103 -10.30 1.41 -0.87
CA ILE A 103 -9.81 2.03 0.36
C ILE A 103 -8.98 3.27 0.03
N ALA A 104 -8.04 3.17 -0.92
CA ALA A 104 -7.24 4.30 -1.36
C ALA A 104 -8.13 5.45 -1.87
N LYS A 105 -9.10 5.16 -2.74
CA LYS A 105 -10.05 6.16 -3.26
C LYS A 105 -10.86 6.85 -2.15
N ARG A 106 -11.24 6.12 -1.10
CA ARG A 106 -12.10 6.66 -0.03
C ARG A 106 -11.34 7.48 1.02
N TYR A 107 -10.13 7.07 1.37
CA TYR A 107 -9.36 7.60 2.51
C TYR A 107 -8.18 8.49 2.10
N TYR A 108 -7.68 8.38 0.87
CA TYR A 108 -6.57 9.20 0.41
C TYR A 108 -7.05 10.61 0.00
N SER A 109 -6.95 11.56 0.95
CA SER A 109 -7.37 12.96 0.75
C SER A 109 -6.25 13.86 0.17
N LEU A 110 -5.03 13.32 0.04
CA LEU A 110 -3.85 14.05 -0.44
C LEU A 110 -3.91 14.21 -1.96
N THR A 111 -4.71 15.18 -2.42
CA THR A 111 -4.73 15.61 -3.82
C THR A 111 -3.47 16.44 -4.12
N THR A 112 -2.95 16.35 -5.35
CA THR A 112 -1.73 17.05 -5.81
C THR A 112 -1.71 18.54 -5.46
N HIS A 113 -2.86 19.22 -5.52
CA HIS A 113 -2.99 20.62 -5.13
C HIS A 113 -2.67 20.85 -3.64
N ASN A 114 -3.28 20.06 -2.75
CA ASN A 114 -3.08 20.19 -1.30
C ASN A 114 -1.63 19.84 -0.92
N LEU A 115 -1.06 18.84 -1.58
CA LEU A 115 0.34 18.46 -1.34
C LEU A 115 1.31 19.57 -1.74
N LYS A 116 1.11 20.19 -2.91
CA LYS A 116 1.96 21.29 -3.38
C LYS A 116 1.97 22.46 -2.39
N THR A 117 0.79 22.86 -1.90
CA THR A 117 0.68 23.92 -0.88
C THR A 117 1.39 23.53 0.42
N VAL A 118 1.27 22.27 0.86
CA VAL A 118 1.95 21.79 2.07
C VAL A 118 3.48 21.81 1.90
N MET A 119 4.00 21.39 0.74
CA MET A 119 5.43 21.43 0.44
C MET A 119 5.97 22.87 0.38
N GLU A 120 5.23 23.80 -0.25
CA GLU A 120 5.58 25.22 -0.29
C GLU A 120 5.62 25.83 1.12
N GLN A 121 4.68 25.48 1.99
CA GLN A 121 4.66 25.95 3.37
C GLN A 121 5.81 25.36 4.21
N LEU A 122 6.12 24.08 4.03
CA LEU A 122 7.28 23.44 4.66
C LEU A 122 8.60 24.09 4.22
N ALA A 123 8.76 24.41 2.94
CA ALA A 123 9.94 25.11 2.42
C ALA A 123 10.12 26.52 3.04
N GLN A 124 9.00 27.19 3.38
CA GLN A 124 9.01 28.46 4.11
C GLN A 124 9.17 28.29 5.63
N GLY A 125 9.36 27.07 6.13
CA GLY A 125 9.42 26.77 7.56
C GLY A 125 8.08 26.93 8.30
N LYS A 126 6.98 27.17 7.59
CA LYS A 126 5.65 27.38 8.16
C LYS A 126 4.99 26.04 8.44
N ARG A 127 4.93 25.67 9.71
CA ARG A 127 4.20 24.48 10.20
C ARG A 127 2.79 24.86 10.61
N ARG A 128 1.81 23.96 10.48
CA ARG A 128 0.40 24.21 10.85
C ARG A 128 0.26 24.72 12.28
N CYS A 129 1.01 24.10 13.20
CA CYS A 129 1.04 24.47 14.62
C CYS A 129 1.50 25.94 14.81
N GLN A 130 2.57 26.35 14.12
CA GLN A 130 3.09 27.72 14.18
C GLN A 130 2.11 28.74 13.58
N GLN A 131 1.42 28.40 12.50
CA GLN A 131 0.39 29.26 11.90
C GLN A 131 -0.81 29.50 12.83
N GLN A 132 -1.23 28.49 13.60
CA GLN A 132 -2.29 28.65 14.59
C GLN A 132 -1.90 29.63 15.71
N PHE A 133 -0.67 29.55 16.22
CA PHE A 133 -0.17 30.47 17.24
C PHE A 133 -0.04 31.91 16.73
N THR A 134 0.56 32.13 15.55
CA THR A 134 0.71 33.48 14.98
C THR A 134 -0.64 34.12 14.63
N SER A 135 -1.64 33.32 14.22
CA SER A 135 -2.98 33.84 13.94
C SER A 135 -3.73 34.27 15.21
N GLN A 136 -3.46 33.64 16.35
CA GLN A 136 -4.03 34.03 17.65
C GLN A 136 -3.38 35.30 18.22
N GLU A 137 -2.07 35.49 18.03
CA GLU A 137 -1.37 36.72 18.46
C GLU A 137 -1.81 37.96 17.66
N VAL A 138 -2.19 37.83 16.39
CA VAL A 138 -2.66 38.95 15.57
C VAL A 138 -4.11 39.35 15.90
N GLN A 139 -4.86 38.50 16.61
CA GLN A 139 -6.27 38.74 16.97
C GLN A 139 -6.47 39.25 18.41
N ASN A 140 -5.41 39.28 19.24
CA ASN A 140 -5.42 39.84 20.59
C ASN A 140 -4.68 41.19 20.62
#